data_AF-A0A1W9L133-F1
#
_entry.id   AF-A0A1W9L133-F1
#
_cell.length_a   1.000
_cell.length_b   1.000
_cell.length_c   1.000
_cell.angle_alpha   90.00
_cell.angle_beta   90.00
_cell.angle_gamma   90.00
#
_symmetry.space_group_name_H-M   'P 1'
#
loop_
_entity.id
_entity.type
_entity.pdbx_description
1 polymer ?
#
loop_
_entity_poly.entity_id
_entity_poly.type
_entity_poly.pdbx_seq_one_letter_code
_entity_poly.pdbx_strand_id
1 'polypeptide(L)' 'PRGGIALVRAARASALLMGRDFVTPDDVKAIALATLRHRIALAPELEIEGHNVDTVLKRILEKVEAPRM' A
#
# COMPACT_ATOMS: atom_id res chain seq x y z
N PRO A 1 5.74 -10.68 10.34
CA PRO A 1 4.63 -9.98 9.67
C PRO A 1 4.40 -8.54 10.21
N ARG A 2 5.26 -7.56 9.88
CA ARG A 2 5.12 -6.16 10.38
C ARG A 2 4.45 -5.22 9.37
N GLY A 3 4.64 -5.44 8.07
CA GLY A 3 4.06 -4.62 7.01
C GLY A 3 2.53 -4.66 6.99
N GLY A 4 1.93 -5.85 6.93
CA GLY A 4 0.47 -6.01 6.94
C GLY A 4 -0.20 -5.44 8.19
N ILE A 5 0.41 -5.59 9.37
CA ILE A 5 -0.11 -5.00 10.61
C ILE A 5 -0.11 -3.48 10.54
N ALA A 6 0.98 -2.87 10.07
CA ALA A 6 1.07 -1.42 9.90
C ALA A 6 0.02 -0.91 8.89
N LEU A 7 -0.15 -1.62 7.76
CA LEU A 7 -1.12 -1.29 6.73
C LEU A 7 -2.55 -1.24 7.29
N VAL A 8 -2.99 -2.29 7.99
CA VAL A 8 -4.35 -2.36 8.56
C VAL A 8 -4.57 -1.28 9.63
N ARG A 9 -3.58 -1.07 10.52
CA ARG A 9 -3.70 -0.04 11.57
C ARG A 9 -3.78 1.36 10.99
N ALA A 10 -2.94 1.67 10.00
CA ALA A 10 -2.92 2.99 9.39
C ALA A 10 -4.16 3.25 8.52
N ALA A 11 -4.69 2.24 7.82
CA ALA A 11 -5.94 2.35 7.07
C ALA A 11 -7.14 2.63 7.99
N ARG A 12 -7.21 1.98 9.16
CA ARG A 12 -8.23 2.29 10.19
C ARG A 12 -8.12 3.71 10.71
N ALA A 13 -6.89 4.17 11.00
CA ALA A 13 -6.66 5.55 11.42
C ALA A 13 -7.09 6.54 10.33
N SER A 14 -6.77 6.27 9.06
CA SER A 14 -7.20 7.07 7.91
C SER A 14 -8.73 7.18 7.83
N ALA A 15 -9.44 6.06 7.88
CA ALA A 15 -10.90 6.03 7.85
C ALA A 15 -11.51 6.86 9.00
N LEU A 16 -10.98 6.69 10.21
CA LEU A 16 -11.43 7.41 11.40
C LEU A 16 -11.21 8.93 11.27
N LEU A 17 -10.04 9.36 10.78
CA LEU A 17 -9.74 10.77 10.53
C LEU A 17 -10.65 11.38 9.45
N MET A 18 -11.17 10.55 8.54
CA MET A 18 -12.16 10.94 7.53
C MET A 18 -13.62 10.82 8.02
N GLY A 19 -13.85 10.56 9.32
CA GLY A 19 -15.18 10.46 9.90
C GLY A 19 -15.95 9.19 9.54
N ARG A 20 -15.27 8.14 9.06
CA ARG A 20 -15.85 6.85 8.73
C ARG A 20 -15.54 5.82 9.82
N ASP A 21 -16.49 4.94 10.08
CA ASP A 21 -16.42 3.85 11.05
C ASP A 21 -15.91 2.52 10.44
N PHE A 22 -15.84 2.44 9.11
CA PHE A 22 -15.27 1.31 8.38
C PHE A 22 -14.19 1.72 7.37
N VAL A 23 -13.28 0.78 7.13
CA VAL A 23 -12.18 0.91 6.15
C VAL A 23 -12.70 0.57 4.76
N THR A 24 -12.38 1.41 3.78
CA THR A 24 -12.60 1.12 2.35
C THR A 24 -11.31 0.64 1.68
N PRO A 25 -11.40 0.01 0.49
CA PRO A 25 -10.21 -0.30 -0.31
C PRO A 25 -9.32 0.92 -0.59
N ASP A 26 -9.92 2.11 -0.72
CA ASP A 26 -9.18 3.35 -0.97
C ASP A 26 -8.32 3.78 0.21
N ASP A 27 -8.78 3.57 1.46
CA ASP A 27 -7.92 3.78 2.63
C ASP A 27 -6.68 2.90 2.58
N VAL A 28 -6.86 1.62 2.26
CA VAL A 28 -5.74 0.66 2.19
C VAL A 28 -4.75 1.10 1.11
N LYS A 29 -5.23 1.48 -0.07
CA LYS A 29 -4.40 1.96 -1.17
C LYS A 29 -3.68 3.27 -0.82
N ALA A 30 -4.35 4.19 -0.14
CA ALA A 30 -3.79 5.48 0.24
C ALA A 30 -2.60 5.34 1.21
N ILE A 31 -2.62 4.36 2.13
CA ILE A 31 -1.54 4.20 3.13
C ILE A 31 -0.50 3.12 2.76
N ALA A 32 -0.67 2.47 1.61
CA ALA A 32 0.21 1.38 1.17
C ALA A 32 1.67 1.82 0.98
N LEU A 33 1.92 2.94 0.30
CA LEU A 33 3.28 3.42 0.10
C LEU A 33 3.97 3.79 1.43
N ALA A 34 3.29 4.52 2.29
CA ALA A 34 3.83 4.94 3.59
C ALA A 34 4.26 3.74 4.45
N THR A 35 3.52 2.64 4.40
CA THR A 35 3.76 1.46 5.23
C THR A 35 4.70 0.43 4.61
N LEU A 36 4.77 0.35 3.28
CA LEU A 36 5.48 -0.71 2.55
C LEU A 36 6.77 -0.25 1.87
N ARG A 37 6.91 1.00 1.41
CA ARG A 37 8.01 1.42 0.52
C ARG A 37 9.42 1.22 1.10
N HIS A 38 9.57 1.35 2.41
CA HIS A 38 10.85 1.16 3.11
C HIS A 38 11.09 -0.31 3.52
N ARG A 39 10.22 -1.22 3.07
CA ARG A 39 10.23 -2.66 3.42
C ARG A 39 10.43 -3.56 2.22
N ILE A 40 10.57 -2.98 1.02
CA ILE A 40 10.74 -3.70 -0.23
C ILE A 40 12.19 -3.52 -0.67
N ALA A 41 12.86 -4.63 -0.97
CA ALA A 41 14.10 -4.64 -1.72
C ALA A 41 13.75 -4.94 -3.19
N LEU A 42 14.22 -4.11 -4.10
CA LEU A 42 14.09 -4.38 -5.53
C LEU A 42 15.14 -5.41 -5.96
N ALA A 43 14.80 -6.17 -6.98
CA ALA A 43 15.79 -6.97 -7.69
C ALA A 43 16.76 -6.01 -8.41
N PRO A 44 18.07 -6.31 -8.45
CA PRO A 44 19.07 -5.43 -9.08
C PRO A 44 18.73 -5.07 -10.53
N GLU A 45 18.15 -6.00 -11.28
CA GLU A 45 17.77 -5.80 -12.68
C GLU A 45 16.74 -4.68 -12.82
N LEU A 46 15.77 -4.60 -11.90
CA LEU A 46 14.76 -3.54 -11.89
C LEU A 46 15.37 -2.17 -11.55
N GLU A 47 16.34 -2.12 -10.65
CA GLU A 47 17.04 -0.87 -10.33
C GLU A 47 17.86 -0.36 -11.52
N ILE A 48 18.53 -1.27 -12.25
CA ILE A 48 19.29 -0.96 -13.48
C ILE A 48 18.36 -0.44 -14.58
N GLU A 49 17.16 -0.99 -14.70
CA GLU A 49 16.11 -0.51 -15.63
C GLU A 49 15.49 0.83 -15.20
N GLY A 50 15.92 1.42 -14.07
CA GLY A 50 15.45 2.71 -13.57
C GLY A 50 14.12 2.64 -12.83
N HIS A 51 13.65 1.44 -12.45
CA HIS A 51 12.48 1.32 -11.60
C HIS A 51 12.80 1.72 -10.16
N ASN A 52 11.81 2.31 -9.50
CA ASN A 52 11.86 2.58 -8.06
C ASN A 52 10.71 1.88 -7.33
N VAL A 53 10.89 1.70 -6.02
CA VAL A 53 9.95 0.95 -5.17
C VAL A 53 8.53 1.49 -5.27
N ASP A 54 8.35 2.81 -5.34
CA ASP A 54 7.04 3.42 -5.44
C ASP A 54 6.33 3.06 -6.73
N THR A 55 7.02 3.17 -7.87
CA THR A 55 6.45 2.81 -9.18
C THR A 55 6.08 1.32 -9.23
N VAL A 56 6.91 0.44 -8.66
CA VAL A 56 6.62 -0.99 -8.59
C VAL A 56 5.42 -1.27 -7.68
N LEU A 57 5.38 -0.69 -6.48
CA LEU A 57 4.27 -0.85 -5.56
C LEU A 57 2.95 -0.34 -6.13
N LYS A 58 2.94 0.83 -6.77
CA LYS A 58 1.73 1.37 -7.44
C LYS A 58 1.20 0.41 -8.49
N ARG A 59 2.06 -0.08 -9.38
CA ARG A 59 1.69 -1.07 -10.42
C ARG A 59 1.15 -2.37 -9.84
N ILE A 60 1.69 -2.83 -8.70
CA ILE A 60 1.18 -4.02 -8.02
C ILE A 60 -0.22 -3.74 -7.47
N LEU A 61 -0.42 -2.60 -6.79
CA LEU A 61 -1.71 -2.24 -6.20
C LEU A 61 -2.81 -2.03 -7.25
N GLU A 62 -2.47 -1.55 -8.45
CA GLU A 62 -3.40 -1.42 -9.58
C GLU A 62 -3.93 -2.77 -10.08
N LYS A 63 -3.13 -3.84 -9.96
CA LYS A 63 -3.51 -5.19 -10.38
C LYS A 63 -4.36 -5.94 -9.36
N VAL A 64 -4.44 -5.44 -8.13
CA VAL A 64 -5.25 -6.05 -7.07
C VAL A 64 -6.67 -5.50 -7.15
N GLU A 65 -7.61 -6.35 -7.59
CA GLU A 65 -9.03 -6.01 -7.59
C GLU A 65 -9.50 -5.71 -6.17
N ALA A 66 -10.27 -4.63 -6.03
CA ALA A 66 -10.97 -4.34 -4.78
C ALA A 66 -12.05 -5.41 -4.56
N PRO A 67 -12.34 -5.79 -3.30
CA PRO A 67 -13.47 -6.66 -2.99
C PRO A 67 -14.76 -6.09 -3.58
N ARG A 68 -15.54 -6.95 -4.24
CA ARG A 68 -16.90 -6.60 -4.65
C ARG A 68 -17.79 -6.64 -3.40
N MET A 69 -18.53 -5.55 -3.17
CA MET A 69 -19.53 -5.45 -2.11
C MET A 69 -20.84 -6.11 -2.52
#